data_AF-A0A316HKG5-F1
#
_entry.id   AF-A0A316HKG5-F1
#
_cell.length_a   1.000
_cell.length_b   1.000
_cell.length_c   1.000
_cell.angle_alpha   90.00
_cell.angle_beta   90.00
_cell.angle_gamma   90.00
#
_symmetry.space_group_name_H-M   'P 1'
#
loop_
_entity.id
_entity.type
_entity.pdbx_description
1 polymer ?
#
loop_
_entity_poly.entity_id
_entity_poly.type
_entity_poly.pdbx_seq_one_letter_code
_entity_poly.pdbx_strand_id
1 'polypeptide(L)' 'MNNENLAVGTRLRYTGKLFEGFDPQVPQAVFLGYDSNSWTGIWINYRGVVRFVSLSDIEVDKPLTEQ' A
#
# COMPACT_ATOMS: atom_id res chain seq x y z
N MET A 1 -6.99 -18.88 -0.47
CA MET A 1 -6.59 -17.54 -0.92
C MET A 1 -7.27 -16.56 0.00
N ASN A 2 -6.54 -15.96 0.93
CA ASN A 2 -7.13 -14.97 1.84
C ASN A 2 -7.26 -13.66 1.06
N ASN A 3 -8.46 -13.40 0.55
CA ASN A 3 -8.87 -12.10 0.02
C ASN A 3 -8.92 -11.10 1.17
N GLU A 4 -7.76 -10.66 1.65
CA GLU A 4 -7.70 -9.58 2.61
C GLU A 4 -8.07 -8.29 1.88
N ASN A 5 -9.35 -7.96 1.92
CA ASN A 5 -9.86 -6.66 1.54
C ASN A 5 -9.16 -5.62 2.44
N LEU A 6 -8.26 -4.84 1.86
CA LEU A 6 -7.63 -3.74 2.58
C LEU A 6 -8.70 -2.69 2.87
N ALA A 7 -8.82 -2.32 4.14
CA ALA A 7 -9.67 -1.23 4.57
C ALA A 7 -8.97 0.11 4.33
N VAL A 8 -9.72 1.13 3.90
CA VAL A 8 -9.21 2.50 3.81
C VAL A 8 -8.65 2.93 5.16
N GLY A 9 -7.42 3.44 5.17
CA GLY A 9 -6.70 3.76 6.41
C GLY A 9 -5.71 2.69 6.88
N THR A 10 -5.70 1.50 6.27
CA THR A 10 -4.70 0.47 6.58
C THR A 10 -3.29 0.98 6.29
N ARG A 11 -2.36 0.74 7.22
CA ARG A 11 -0.94 1.03 7.03
C ARG A 11 -0.31 -0.03 6.15
N LEU A 12 0.42 0.44 5.15
CA LEU A 12 1.08 -0.35 4.15
C LEU A 12 2.56 0.01 4.12
N ARG A 13 3.38 -0.94 3.66
CA ARG A 13 4.78 -0.72 3.35
C ARG A 13 4.97 -0.80 1.85
N TYR A 14 5.46 0.27 1.24
CA TYR A 14 5.83 0.28 -0.17
C TYR A 14 7.19 -0.39 -0.36
N THR A 15 7.21 -1.47 -1.16
CA THR A 15 8.39 -2.27 -1.48
C THR A 15 8.71 -2.27 -2.98
N GLY A 16 7.95 -1.51 -3.77
CA GLY A 16 8.17 -1.36 -5.20
C GLY A 16 9.39 -0.53 -5.59
N LYS A 17 9.43 -0.13 -6.86
CA LYS A 17 10.53 0.65 -7.41
C LYS A 17 10.58 2.05 -6.80
N LEU A 18 11.81 2.52 -6.53
CA LEU A 18 12.06 3.89 -6.07
C LEU A 18 11.45 4.89 -7.07
N PHE A 19 10.69 5.85 -6.56
CA PHE A 19 10.14 6.98 -7.32
C PHE A 19 10.65 8.30 -6.76
N GLU A 20 10.46 9.40 -7.50
CA GLU A 20 10.92 10.72 -7.07
C GLU A 20 10.29 11.15 -5.73
N GLY A 21 11.13 11.35 -4.72
CA GLY A 21 10.73 11.67 -3.36
C GLY A 21 10.41 10.47 -2.46
N PHE A 22 10.63 9.24 -2.94
CA PHE A 22 10.53 8.04 -2.09
C PHE A 22 11.76 7.89 -1.20
N ASP A 23 11.52 7.67 0.09
CA ASP A 23 12.56 7.38 1.07
C ASP A 23 12.44 5.91 1.54
N PRO A 24 13.41 5.03 1.22
CA PRO A 24 13.39 3.64 1.64
C PRO A 24 13.53 3.45 3.16
N GLN A 25 14.01 4.47 3.91
CA GLN A 25 14.00 4.45 5.37
C GLN A 25 12.60 4.67 5.95
N VAL A 26 11.71 5.30 5.18
CA VAL A 26 10.32 5.58 5.57
C VAL A 26 9.38 5.06 4.48
N PRO A 27 9.27 3.74 4.27
CA PRO A 27 8.46 3.16 3.20
C PRO A 27 6.96 3.11 3.53
N GLN A 28 6.54 3.71 4.64
CA GLN A 28 5.19 3.61 5.17
C GLN A 28 4.22 4.49 4.37
N ALA A 29 3.07 3.91 4.03
CA ALA A 29 1.99 4.56 3.33
C ALA A 29 0.64 4.16 3.92
N VAL A 30 -0.41 4.86 3.54
CA VAL A 30 -1.79 4.57 3.96
C VAL A 30 -2.61 4.15 2.75
N PHE A 31 -3.33 3.05 2.85
CA PHE A 31 -4.25 2.59 1.81
C PHE A 31 -5.44 3.55 1.66
N LEU A 32 -5.74 3.95 0.42
CA LEU A 32 -6.87 4.81 0.09
C LEU A 32 -7.99 4.08 -0.67
N GLY A 33 -7.64 3.07 -1.48
CA GLY A 33 -8.63 2.34 -2.27
C GLY A 33 -8.02 1.55 -3.43
N TYR A 34 -8.80 0.65 -4.00
CA TYR A 34 -8.44 -0.09 -5.21
C TYR A 34 -8.75 0.72 -6.47
N ASP A 35 -8.01 0.44 -7.54
CA ASP A 35 -8.40 0.85 -8.87
C ASP A 35 -9.69 0.13 -9.30
N SER A 36 -10.63 0.89 -9.87
CA SER A 36 -11.93 0.36 -10.30
C SER A 36 -11.83 -0.58 -11.51
N ASN A 37 -10.76 -0.48 -12.31
CA ASN A 37 -10.69 -1.13 -13.61
C ASN A 37 -9.88 -2.43 -13.59
N SER A 38 -8.94 -2.59 -12.66
CA SER A 38 -8.02 -3.73 -12.76
C SER A 38 -7.71 -4.45 -11.45
N TRP A 39 -8.08 -3.94 -10.27
CA TRP A 39 -7.76 -4.57 -8.96
C TRP A 39 -6.26 -4.85 -8.70
N THR A 40 -5.39 -4.62 -9.68
CA THR A 40 -3.94 -4.79 -9.65
C THR A 40 -3.23 -3.54 -9.14
N GLY A 41 -3.91 -2.40 -9.21
CA GLY A 41 -3.42 -1.12 -8.73
C GLY A 41 -4.21 -0.63 -7.53
N ILE A 42 -3.53 0.08 -6.64
CA ILE A 42 -4.12 0.70 -5.47
C ILE A 42 -3.65 2.15 -5.33
N TRP A 43 -4.50 2.95 -4.72
CA TRP A 43 -4.19 4.30 -4.31
C TRP A 43 -3.67 4.28 -2.87
N ILE A 44 -2.53 4.93 -2.67
CA ILE A 44 -1.92 5.10 -1.36
C ILE A 44 -1.67 6.58 -1.08
N ASN A 45 -1.70 6.96 0.19
CA ASN A 45 -1.16 8.23 0.67
C ASN A 45 0.23 7.99 1.24
N TYR A 46 1.24 8.50 0.55
CA TYR A 46 2.62 8.49 1.00
C TYR A 46 3.01 9.90 1.45
N ARG A 47 3.17 10.10 2.76
CA ARG A 47 3.59 11.37 3.39
C ARG A 47 2.76 12.60 2.97
N GLY A 48 1.45 12.42 2.75
CA GLY A 48 0.54 13.49 2.31
C GLY A 48 0.36 13.57 0.79
N VAL A 49 1.08 12.75 0.02
CA VAL A 49 0.97 12.71 -1.45
C VAL A 49 0.22 11.45 -1.86
N VAL A 50 -0.87 11.62 -2.60
CA VAL A 50 -1.62 10.51 -3.19
C VAL A 50 -0.84 9.93 -4.37
N ARG A 51 -0.63 8.61 -4.35
CA ARG A 51 0.08 7.89 -5.41
C ARG A 51 -0.66 6.63 -5.81
N PHE A 52 -0.58 6.33 -7.10
CA PHE A 52 -1.04 5.08 -7.66
C PHE A 52 0.12 4.10 -7.77
N VAL A 53 -0.03 2.92 -7.19
CA VAL A 53 1.01 1.89 -7.13
C VAL A 53 0.42 0.51 -7.41
N SER A 54 1.26 -0.44 -7.81
CA SER A 54 0.82 -1.83 -7.95
C SER A 54 0.58 -2.45 -6.58
N LEU A 55 -0.45 -3.28 -6.47
CA LEU A 55 -0.68 -4.12 -5.28
C LEU A 55 0.50 -5.07 -5.02
N SER A 56 1.22 -5.47 -6.07
CA SER A 56 2.45 -6.29 -5.95
C SER A 56 3.61 -5.57 -5.25
N ASP A 57 3.58 -4.24 -5.25
CA ASP A 57 4.65 -3.38 -4.73
C ASP A 57 4.39 -2.96 -3.28
N ILE A 58 3.45 -3.65 -2.63
CA ILE A 58 2.92 -3.30 -1.33
C ILE A 58 2.95 -4.54 -0.44
N GLU A 59 3.49 -4.36 0.75
CA GLU A 59 3.36 -5.30 1.85
C GLU A 59 2.37 -4.72 2.88
N VAL A 60 1.39 -5.53 3.26
CA VAL A 60 0.49 -5.20 4.37
C VAL A 60 1.29 -5.39 5.64
N ASP A 61 1.45 -4.32 6.42
CA ASP A 61 2.04 -4.40 7.74
C ASP A 61 0.99 -5.02 8.66
N LYS A 62 0.78 -6.34 8.52
CA LYS A 62 -0.14 -7.07 9.38
C LYS A 62 0.44 -6.98 10.78
N PRO A 63 -0.30 -6.48 11.79
CA PRO A 63 0.02 -6.89 13.14
C PRO A 63 -0.03 -8.42 13.13
N LEU A 64 1.01 -9.08 13.65
CA LEU A 64 0.99 -10.51 13.91
C LEU A 64 -0.30 -10.81 14.66
N THR A 65 -1.32 -11.30 13.96
CA THR A 65 -2.52 -11.80 14.62
C THR A 65 -2.06 -13.07 15.32
N GLU A 66 -1.83 -12.97 16.62
CA GLU A 66 -1.68 -14.11 17.49
C GLU A 66 -2.91 -15.02 17.34
N GLN A 67 -2.61 -16.31 17.49
CA GLN A 67 -3.38 -17.49 17.10
C GLN A 67 -4.73 -17.65 17.80
#